data_AF-A0A7J3T1W3-F1
#
_entry.id   AF-A0A7J3T1W3-F1
#
_cell.length_a   1.000
_cell.length_b   1.000
_cell.length_c   1.000
_cell.angle_alpha   90.00
_cell.angle_beta   90.00
_cell.angle_gamma   90.00
#
_symmetry.space_group_name_H-M   'P 1'
#
loop_
_entity.id
_entity.type
_entity.pdbx_description
1 polymer ?
#
loop_
_entity_poly.entity_id
_entity_poly.type
_entity_poly.pdbx_seq_one_letter_code
_entity_poly.pdbx_strand_id
1 'polypeptide(L)'
;VGYTTCGGCPGGNVEYCVEEMKKNGAEVIHFATGMLVGYPPCPYIDQFHDFIKQKYGAEVVIGTHPIPQSYYENHTALRTWHTPEWKEKIRRVLGDEQTRLKYS
;
A
#
# COMPACT_ATOMS: atom_id res chain seq x y z
N VAL A 1 17.81 2.36 -0.06
CA VAL A 1 16.37 2.27 -0.42
C VAL A 1 16.25 1.41 -1.66
N GLY A 2 15.44 0.35 -1.65
CA GLY A 2 15.19 -0.53 -2.79
C GLY A 2 13.70 -0.62 -3.08
N TYR A 3 13.33 -0.97 -4.30
CA TYR A 3 11.94 -1.15 -4.72
C TYR A 3 11.80 -2.36 -5.63
N THR A 4 10.60 -2.93 -5.64
CA THR A 4 10.22 -4.05 -6.49
C THR A 4 8.71 -3.99 -6.73
N THR A 5 8.20 -4.89 -7.56
CA THR A 5 6.76 -5.08 -7.75
C THR A 5 6.32 -6.42 -7.18
N CYS A 6 5.07 -6.52 -6.72
CA CYS A 6 4.49 -7.81 -6.31
C CYS A 6 4.23 -8.76 -7.51
N GLY A 7 4.42 -8.29 -8.75
CA GLY A 7 4.12 -9.04 -9.97
C GLY A 7 2.63 -9.12 -10.33
N GLY A 8 1.76 -8.41 -9.60
CA GLY A 8 0.31 -8.58 -9.70
C GLY A 8 -0.16 -9.86 -9.02
N CYS A 9 -1.46 -10.18 -9.11
CA CYS A 9 -1.99 -11.40 -8.49
C CYS A 9 -1.40 -12.64 -9.18
N PRO A 10 -0.98 -13.68 -8.42
CA PRO A 10 -1.26 -13.94 -7.00
C PRO A 10 -0.26 -13.34 -6.00
N GLY A 11 0.66 -12.47 -6.43
CA GLY A 11 1.66 -11.83 -5.55
C GLY A 11 2.92 -12.67 -5.35
N GLY A 12 3.25 -13.56 -6.29
CA GLY A 12 4.38 -14.49 -6.16
C GLY A 12 5.73 -13.82 -5.88
N ASN A 13 5.92 -12.58 -6.31
CA ASN A 13 7.16 -11.85 -6.02
C ASN A 13 7.25 -11.36 -4.58
N VAL A 14 6.16 -11.27 -3.82
CA VAL A 14 6.17 -10.72 -2.46
C VAL A 14 7.11 -11.52 -1.56
N GLU A 15 7.03 -12.85 -1.60
CA GLU A 15 7.87 -13.73 -0.80
C GLU A 15 9.36 -13.58 -1.15
N TYR A 16 9.71 -13.84 -2.40
CA TYR A 16 11.10 -13.78 -2.85
C TYR A 16 11.70 -12.38 -2.65
N CYS A 17 11.00 -11.32 -3.06
CA CYS A 17 11.55 -9.98 -2.98
C CYS A 17 11.73 -9.51 -1.54
N VAL A 18 10.78 -9.81 -0.64
CA VAL A 18 10.92 -9.42 0.76
C VAL A 18 12.04 -10.21 1.42
N GLU A 19 12.19 -11.50 1.10
CA GLU A 19 13.32 -12.30 1.57
C GLU A 19 14.68 -11.68 1.17
N GLU A 20 14.83 -11.30 -0.10
CA GLU A 20 16.05 -10.65 -0.57
C GLU A 20 16.26 -9.28 0.09
N MET A 21 15.20 -8.48 0.27
CA MET A 21 15.28 -7.22 1.01
C MET A 21 15.75 -7.43 2.46
N LYS A 22 15.24 -8.47 3.15
CA LYS A 22 15.67 -8.81 4.51
C LYS A 22 17.12 -9.26 4.57
N LYS A 23 17.59 -10.08 3.63
CA LYS A 23 19.00 -10.49 3.54
C LYS A 23 19.93 -9.28 3.38
N ASN A 24 19.45 -8.21 2.74
CA ASN A 24 20.16 -6.95 2.58
C ASN A 24 19.92 -5.94 3.74
N GLY A 25 19.34 -6.38 4.85
CA GLY A 25 19.20 -5.57 6.06
C GLY A 25 17.99 -4.63 6.08
N ALA A 26 16.97 -4.84 5.24
CA ALA A 26 15.74 -4.06 5.33
C ALA A 26 15.00 -4.35 6.65
N GLU A 27 14.61 -3.28 7.35
CA GLU A 27 13.84 -3.36 8.60
C GLU A 27 12.35 -3.06 8.38
N VAL A 28 12.06 -2.16 7.44
CA VAL A 28 10.71 -1.69 7.12
C VAL A 28 10.40 -1.92 5.65
N ILE A 29 9.23 -2.48 5.37
CA ILE A 29 8.67 -2.65 4.02
C ILE A 29 7.50 -1.69 3.85
N HIS A 30 7.56 -0.86 2.82
CA HIS A 30 6.45 0.02 2.45
C HIS A 30 5.65 -0.58 1.29
N PHE A 31 4.33 -0.62 1.43
CA PHE A 31 3.44 -0.88 0.29
C PHE A 31 3.19 0.42 -0.47
N ALA A 32 3.30 0.37 -1.79
CA ALA A 32 3.09 1.54 -2.62
C ALA A 32 1.65 2.06 -2.48
N THR A 33 1.46 3.38 -2.44
CA THR A 33 0.10 3.98 -2.43
C THR A 33 -0.72 3.52 -3.63
N GLY A 34 -0.10 3.16 -4.75
CA GLY A 34 -0.74 2.50 -5.90
C GLY A 34 -1.56 1.25 -5.56
N MET A 35 -1.20 0.51 -4.50
CA MET A 35 -1.99 -0.63 -4.03
C MET A 35 -3.34 -0.22 -3.42
N LEU A 36 -3.44 1.00 -2.88
CA LEU A 36 -4.66 1.54 -2.26
C LEU A 36 -5.60 2.20 -3.26
N VAL A 37 -5.07 2.66 -4.39
CA VAL A 37 -5.77 3.52 -5.36
C VAL A 37 -5.96 2.86 -6.74
N GLY A 38 -5.68 1.56 -6.85
CA GLY A 38 -5.99 0.78 -8.05
C GLY A 38 -7.50 0.64 -8.27
N TYR A 39 -7.92 0.15 -9.44
CA TYR A 39 -9.33 -0.09 -9.77
C TYR A 39 -9.54 -1.57 -10.14
N PRO A 40 -9.74 -2.48 -9.17
CA PRO A 40 -9.92 -2.24 -7.73
C PRO A 40 -8.60 -2.06 -6.96
N PRO A 41 -8.64 -1.49 -5.74
CA PRO A 41 -7.50 -1.55 -4.83
C PRO A 41 -7.08 -3.00 -4.59
N CYS A 42 -5.82 -3.23 -4.25
CA CYS A 42 -5.32 -4.58 -4.04
C CYS A 42 -6.14 -5.27 -2.93
N PRO A 43 -6.84 -6.38 -3.25
CA PRO A 43 -7.71 -7.05 -2.29
C PRO A 43 -6.93 -7.88 -1.26
N TYR A 44 -5.62 -8.03 -1.45
CA TYR A 44 -4.74 -8.88 -0.64
C TYR A 44 -3.77 -8.09 0.24
N ILE A 45 -4.00 -6.78 0.45
CA ILE A 45 -3.11 -5.92 1.25
C ILE A 45 -2.90 -6.50 2.65
N ASP A 46 -3.96 -6.97 3.31
CA ASP A 46 -3.86 -7.47 4.68
C ASP A 46 -3.13 -8.80 4.74
N GLN A 47 -3.43 -9.70 3.80
CA GLN A 47 -2.74 -10.98 3.68
C GLN A 47 -1.24 -10.78 3.44
N PHE A 48 -0.85 -9.87 2.54
CA PHE A 48 0.57 -9.57 2.31
C PHE A 48 1.21 -8.91 3.53
N HIS A 49 0.52 -7.96 4.18
CA HIS A 49 1.02 -7.31 5.38
C HIS A 49 1.31 -8.34 6.49
N ASP A 50 0.34 -9.19 6.80
CA ASP A 50 0.45 -10.17 7.87
C ASP A 50 1.46 -11.26 7.52
N PHE A 51 1.48 -11.73 6.27
CA PHE A 51 2.49 -12.67 5.78
C PHE A 51 3.90 -12.12 5.98
N ILE A 52 4.16 -10.87 5.58
CA ILE A 52 5.49 -10.28 5.70
C ILE A 52 5.90 -10.15 7.16
N LYS A 53 5.00 -9.65 8.02
CA LYS A 53 5.26 -9.53 9.46
C LYS A 53 5.54 -10.88 10.10
N GLN A 54 4.72 -11.88 9.80
CA GLN A 54 4.83 -13.21 10.39
C GLN A 54 6.08 -13.95 9.93
N LYS A 55 6.37 -13.96 8.62
CA LYS A 55 7.47 -14.74 8.05
C LYS A 55 8.84 -14.07 8.25
N TYR A 56 8.90 -12.75 8.17
CA TYR A 56 10.16 -12.01 8.09
C TYR A 56 10.44 -11.10 9.28
N GLY A 57 9.46 -10.92 10.19
CA GLY A 57 9.59 -10.01 11.33
C GLY A 57 9.85 -8.55 10.93
N ALA A 58 9.46 -8.15 9.71
CA ALA A 58 9.63 -6.79 9.22
C ALA A 58 8.47 -5.90 9.67
N GLU A 59 8.73 -4.62 9.93
CA GLU A 59 7.65 -3.64 10.01
C GLU A 59 7.06 -3.44 8.61
N VAL A 60 5.74 -3.36 8.50
CA VAL A 60 5.06 -3.10 7.23
C VAL A 60 4.24 -1.82 7.36
N VAL A 61 4.52 -0.87 6.47
CA VAL A 61 3.82 0.41 6.40
C VAL A 61 3.01 0.48 5.12
N ILE A 62 1.70 0.71 5.27
CA ILE A 62 0.80 0.84 4.13
C ILE A 62 0.88 2.28 3.58
N GLY A 63 1.25 2.40 2.30
CA GLY A 63 1.38 3.66 1.60
C GLY A 63 2.78 4.26 1.65
N THR A 64 3.14 4.97 0.57
CA THR A 64 4.45 5.62 0.39
C THR A 64 4.34 7.13 0.28
N HIS A 65 3.24 7.64 -0.26
CA HIS A 65 3.00 9.06 -0.51
C HIS A 65 1.50 9.40 -0.43
N PRO A 66 1.12 10.68 -0.36
CA PRO A 66 -0.28 11.09 -0.34
C PRO A 66 -1.09 10.58 -1.54
N ILE A 67 -2.38 10.35 -1.34
CA ILE A 67 -3.35 10.02 -2.40
C ILE A 67 -3.60 11.30 -3.23
N PRO A 68 -3.39 11.30 -4.57
CA PRO A 68 -3.72 12.46 -5.40
C PRO A 68 -5.23 12.78 -5.35
N GLN A 69 -5.58 14.04 -5.58
CA GLN A 69 -6.97 14.52 -5.48
C GLN A 69 -7.89 13.80 -6.48
N SER A 70 -7.42 13.55 -7.70
CA SER A 70 -8.18 12.82 -8.73
C SER A 70 -8.54 11.39 -8.31
N TYR A 71 -7.63 10.68 -7.64
CA TYR A 71 -7.92 9.34 -7.08
C TYR A 71 -8.91 9.43 -5.92
N TYR A 72 -8.76 10.43 -5.05
CA TYR A 72 -9.71 10.64 -3.94
C TYR A 72 -11.14 10.83 -4.44
N GLU A 73 -11.34 11.68 -5.45
CA GLU A 73 -12.65 11.94 -6.06
C GLU A 73 -13.25 10.68 -6.69
N ASN A 74 -12.47 9.97 -7.52
CA ASN A 74 -12.93 8.75 -8.18
C ASN A 74 -13.31 7.65 -7.17
N HIS A 75 -12.48 7.40 -6.17
CA HIS A 75 -12.75 6.38 -5.15
C HIS A 75 -13.88 6.78 -4.20
N THR A 76 -14.09 8.08 -3.96
CA THR A 76 -15.24 8.58 -3.21
C THR A 76 -16.53 8.32 -3.99
N ALA A 77 -16.56 8.64 -5.29
CA ALA A 77 -17.71 8.39 -6.17
C ALA A 77 -18.03 6.89 -6.29
N LEU A 78 -17.01 6.05 -6.42
CA LEU A 78 -17.12 4.59 -6.45
C LEU A 78 -17.41 3.97 -5.07
N ARG A 79 -17.41 4.78 -4.00
CA ARG A 79 -17.53 4.33 -2.60
C ARG A 79 -16.50 3.26 -2.25
N THR A 80 -15.31 3.27 -2.85
CA THR A 80 -14.30 2.22 -2.66
C THR A 80 -13.87 2.09 -1.20
N TRP A 81 -13.68 3.22 -0.51
CA TRP A 81 -13.20 3.26 0.87
C TRP A 81 -14.31 3.51 1.91
N HIS A 82 -15.53 3.05 1.64
CA HIS A 82 -16.68 3.36 2.50
C HIS A 82 -16.66 2.65 3.85
N THR A 83 -15.93 1.54 3.98
CA THR A 83 -15.88 0.75 5.21
C THR A 83 -14.85 1.30 6.21
N PRO A 84 -15.03 1.08 7.53
CA PRO A 84 -14.06 1.50 8.55
C PRO A 84 -12.65 0.98 8.30
N GLU A 85 -12.51 -0.26 7.82
CA GLU A 85 -11.22 -0.90 7.56
C GLU A 85 -10.46 -0.16 6.47
N TRP A 86 -11.15 0.21 5.37
CA TRP A 86 -10.53 0.98 4.30
C TRP A 86 -10.17 2.39 4.72
N LYS A 87 -11.04 3.05 5.50
CA LYS A 87 -10.73 4.38 6.06
C LYS A 87 -9.47 4.35 6.91
N GLU A 88 -9.25 3.30 7.71
CA GLU A 88 -8.02 3.16 8.48
C GLU A 88 -6.80 2.91 7.59
N LYS A 89 -6.89 2.04 6.58
CA LYS A 89 -5.77 1.77 5.65
C LYS A 89 -5.26 3.02 4.93
N ILE A 90 -6.16 3.89 4.51
CA ILE A 90 -5.79 5.12 3.79
C ILE A 90 -5.44 6.28 4.73
N ARG A 91 -5.71 6.17 6.04
CA ARG A 91 -5.63 7.29 7.00
C ARG A 91 -4.29 8.02 6.94
N ARG A 92 -3.18 7.26 6.84
CA ARG A 92 -1.81 7.82 6.79
C ARG A 92 -1.51 8.57 5.49
N VAL A 93 -2.14 8.20 4.38
CA VAL A 93 -1.84 8.74 3.05
C VAL A 93 -2.95 9.64 2.50
N LEU A 94 -4.08 9.79 3.19
CA LEU A 94 -5.18 10.62 2.69
C LEU A 94 -4.82 12.12 2.68
N GLY A 95 -4.12 12.59 3.71
CA GLY A 95 -3.77 14.01 3.88
C GLY A 95 -4.97 14.97 3.89
N ASP A 96 -4.68 16.26 3.86
CA ASP A 96 -5.67 17.30 3.57
C ASP A 96 -5.77 17.57 2.05
N GLU A 97 -6.80 18.32 1.64
CA GLU A 97 -7.03 18.64 0.22
C GLU A 97 -5.85 19.37 -0.41
N GLN A 98 -5.22 20.29 0.33
CA GLN A 98 -4.06 21.04 -0.17
C GLN A 98 -2.90 20.09 -0.50
N THR A 99 -2.65 19.10 0.37
CA THR A 99 -1.63 18.07 0.17
C THR A 99 -1.95 17.20 -1.03
N ARG A 100 -3.22 16.79 -1.19
CA ARG A 100 -3.65 15.98 -2.34
C ARG A 100 -3.51 16.75 -3.66
N LEU A 101 -3.89 18.03 -3.69
CA LEU A 101 -3.76 18.89 -4.88
C LEU A 101 -2.31 19.10 -5.28
N LYS A 102 -1.39 19.29 -4.32
CA LYS A 102 0.05 19.44 -4.60
C LYS A 102 0.70 18.17 -5.19
N TYR A 103 0.10 17.01 -4.95
CA TYR A 103 0.59 15.72 -5.40
C TYR A 103 -0.14 15.21 -6.66
N SER A 104 -1.04 16.02 -7.24
CA SER A 104 -1.83 15.70 -8.44
C SER A 104 -1.18 16.16 -9.73
#